data_AF-A0A0F2QVW4-F1
#
_entry.id   AF-A0A0F2QVW4-F1
#
_cell.length_a   1.000
_cell.length_b   1.000
_cell.length_c   1.000
_cell.angle_alpha   90.00
_cell.angle_beta   90.00
_cell.angle_gamma   90.00
#
_symmetry.space_group_name_H-M   'P 1'
#
loop_
_entity.id
_entity.type
_entity.pdbx_description
1 polymer ?
#
loop_
_entity_poly.entity_id
_entity_poly.type
_entity_poly.pdbx_seq_one_letter_code
_entity_poly.pdbx_strand_id
1 'polypeptide(L)'
;MADYLINVFLDDEKRKKIEDAGLADKIIELDGKKAVQVEMSAKEQKKLAKGFTDLSFDSANACVLPAEAEAKLVGIIAEMKTLDVMKFAIMKLYNPLAGKAPRAAMR
;
A
#
# COMPACT_ATOMS: atom_id res chain seq x y z
N MET A 1 5.90 -6.99 15.10
CA MET A 1 6.49 -7.17 13.76
C MET A 1 5.34 -7.18 12.78
N ALA A 2 5.48 -6.48 11.66
CA ALA A 2 4.52 -6.58 10.57
C ALA A 2 4.47 -8.02 10.05
N ASP A 3 3.27 -8.49 9.71
CA ASP A 3 3.11 -9.81 9.09
C ASP A 3 3.48 -9.75 7.60
N TYR A 4 3.28 -8.59 6.96
CA TYR A 4 3.49 -8.34 5.53
C TYR A 4 3.93 -6.89 5.29
N LEU A 5 4.58 -6.64 4.15
CA LEU A 5 5.13 -5.34 3.78
C LEU A 5 4.67 -4.91 2.38
N ILE A 6 4.56 -3.60 2.14
CA ILE A 6 4.51 -3.03 0.79
C ILE A 6 5.81 -2.31 0.53
N ASN A 7 6.53 -2.76 -0.50
CA ASN A 7 7.70 -2.06 -1.01
C ASN A 7 7.23 -0.99 -1.99
N VAL A 8 7.45 0.28 -1.63
CA VAL A 8 7.17 1.42 -2.49
C VAL A 8 8.49 1.99 -2.95
N PHE A 9 8.84 1.78 -4.21
CA PHE A 9 10.05 2.33 -4.79
C PHE A 9 9.90 3.84 -5.03
N LEU A 10 10.92 4.59 -4.61
CA LEU A 10 10.92 6.04 -4.64
C LEU A 10 11.71 6.56 -5.83
N ASP A 11 10.97 7.05 -6.81
CA ASP A 11 11.50 7.97 -7.82
C ASP A 11 11.65 9.39 -7.22
N ASP A 12 12.28 10.32 -7.94
CA ASP A 12 12.57 11.67 -7.43
C ASP A 12 11.32 12.42 -6.90
N GLU A 13 10.17 12.28 -7.57
CA GLU A 13 8.92 12.90 -7.13
C GLU A 13 8.38 12.28 -5.83
N LYS A 14 8.36 10.94 -5.75
CA LYS A 14 7.87 10.23 -4.56
C LYS A 14 8.80 10.48 -3.38
N ARG A 15 10.11 10.50 -3.63
CA ARG A 15 11.12 10.80 -2.64
C ARG A 15 10.91 12.18 -2.02
N LYS A 16 10.70 13.22 -2.83
CA LYS A 16 10.38 14.56 -2.32
C LYS A 16 9.14 14.55 -1.43
N LYS A 17 8.06 13.86 -1.84
CA LYS A 17 6.84 13.75 -1.01
C LYS A 17 7.10 13.09 0.35
N ILE A 18 7.93 12.05 0.39
CA ILE A 18 8.31 11.37 1.65
C ILE A 18 9.20 12.28 2.52
N GLU A 19 10.14 13.01 1.91
CA GLU A 19 10.98 13.97 2.61
C GLU A 19 10.16 15.15 3.17
N ASP A 20 9.26 15.73 2.38
CA ASP A 20 8.33 16.81 2.78
C ASP A 20 7.35 16.37 3.88
N ALA A 21 7.03 15.08 3.92
CA ALA A 21 6.24 14.47 4.98
C ALA A 21 7.02 14.26 6.29
N GLY A 22 8.33 14.53 6.31
CA GLY A 22 9.21 14.31 7.47
C GLY A 22 9.55 12.84 7.69
N LEU A 23 9.47 12.01 6.63
CA LEU A 23 9.70 10.57 6.69
C LEU A 23 11.01 10.14 6.02
N ALA A 24 11.94 11.07 5.81
CA ALA A 24 13.23 10.79 5.18
C ALA A 24 14.01 9.66 5.88
N ASP A 25 13.94 9.60 7.22
CA ASP A 25 14.59 8.57 8.04
C ASP A 25 13.99 7.17 7.89
N LYS A 26 12.85 7.05 7.20
CA LYS A 26 12.19 5.78 6.90
C LYS A 26 12.53 5.24 5.52
N ILE A 27 13.29 6.00 4.72
CA ILE A 27 13.75 5.56 3.41
C ILE A 27 14.83 4.51 3.62
N ILE A 28 14.63 3.35 3.00
CA ILE A 28 15.57 2.24 2.99
C ILE A 28 16.07 1.99 1.57
N GLU A 29 17.15 1.23 1.46
CA GLU A 29 17.67 0.77 0.17
C GLU A 29 17.27 -0.70 -0.03
N LEU A 30 16.50 -0.95 -1.08
CA LEU A 30 16.06 -2.27 -1.52
C LEU A 30 16.53 -2.49 -2.95
N ASP A 31 17.31 -3.55 -3.19
CA ASP A 31 17.83 -3.88 -4.52
C ASP A 31 18.55 -2.72 -5.23
N GLY A 32 19.30 -1.91 -4.48
CA GLY A 32 20.02 -0.73 -4.98
C GLY A 32 19.12 0.46 -5.34
N LYS A 33 17.83 0.41 -4.97
CA LYS A 33 16.86 1.49 -5.16
C LYS A 33 16.36 1.99 -3.81
N LYS A 34 16.08 3.28 -3.72
CA LYS A 34 15.42 3.86 -2.55
C LYS A 34 13.97 3.44 -2.51
N ALA A 35 13.51 3.02 -1.34
CA ALA A 35 12.15 2.58 -1.13
C ALA A 35 11.69 2.92 0.29
N VAL A 36 10.38 2.89 0.52
CA VAL A 36 9.80 2.83 1.87
C VAL A 36 9.01 1.54 2.02
N GLN A 37 9.03 0.99 3.23
CA GLN A 37 8.26 -0.19 3.58
C GLN A 37 7.06 0.20 4.42
N VAL A 38 5.88 -0.10 3.90
CA VAL A 38 4.62 0.10 4.63
C VAL A 38 4.19 -1.21 5.26
N GLU A 39 4.10 -1.21 6.58
CA GLU A 39 3.70 -2.37 7.36
C GLU A 39 2.20 -2.66 7.22
N MET A 40 1.85 -3.94 7.05
CA MET A 40 0.47 -4.38 7.08
C MET A 40 0.29 -5.68 7.87
N SER A 41 -0.91 -5.87 8.37
CA SER A 41 -1.36 -7.11 8.99
C SER A 41 -1.80 -8.16 7.97
N ALA A 42 -1.82 -9.43 8.38
CA ALA A 42 -2.35 -10.52 7.56
C ALA A 42 -3.81 -10.30 7.08
N LYS A 43 -4.61 -9.53 7.85
CA LYS A 43 -6.00 -9.21 7.48
C LYS A 43 -6.08 -8.18 6.35
N GLU A 44 -5.20 -7.19 6.36
CA GLU A 44 -5.11 -6.18 5.30
C GLU A 44 -4.57 -6.81 4.02
N GLN A 45 -3.54 -7.66 4.14
CA GLN A 45 -3.00 -8.42 3.02
C GLN A 45 -4.08 -9.22 2.29
N LYS A 46 -4.89 -9.99 3.03
CA LYS A 46 -5.98 -10.80 2.45
C LYS A 46 -7.05 -9.97 1.76
N LYS A 47 -7.29 -8.72 2.22
CA LYS A 47 -8.22 -7.80 1.56
C LYS A 47 -7.60 -7.23 0.29
N LEU A 48 -6.32 -6.85 0.35
CA LEU A 48 -5.57 -6.32 -0.77
C LEU A 48 -5.49 -7.35 -1.91
N ALA A 49 -5.12 -8.60 -1.61
CA ALA A 49 -5.07 -9.69 -2.59
C ALA A 49 -6.44 -10.04 -3.20
N LYS A 50 -7.55 -9.72 -2.53
CA LYS A 50 -8.91 -9.83 -3.10
C LYS A 50 -9.28 -8.67 -4.00
N GLY A 51 -8.69 -7.50 -3.77
CA GLY A 51 -8.88 -6.30 -4.60
C GLY A 51 -7.96 -6.29 -5.82
N PHE A 52 -6.78 -6.90 -5.71
CA PHE A 52 -5.75 -6.98 -6.73
C PHE A 52 -5.36 -8.44 -6.93
N THR A 53 -5.94 -9.09 -7.94
CA THR A 53 -5.72 -10.53 -8.23
C THR A 53 -4.30 -10.83 -8.72
N ASP A 54 -3.64 -9.83 -9.29
CA ASP A 54 -2.28 -9.95 -9.84
C ASP A 54 -1.21 -9.58 -8.82
N LEU A 55 -1.59 -9.37 -7.54
CA LEU A 55 -0.64 -9.03 -6.51
C LEU A 55 0.15 -10.27 -6.08
N SER A 56 1.48 -10.21 -6.20
CA SER A 56 2.39 -11.24 -5.72
C SER A 56 3.12 -10.79 -4.47
N PHE A 57 3.43 -11.75 -3.60
CA PHE A 57 4.24 -11.56 -2.40
C PHE A 57 5.53 -12.37 -2.53
N ASP A 58 6.64 -11.77 -2.17
CA ASP A 58 7.95 -12.41 -2.17
C ASP A 58 8.18 -13.26 -0.90
N SER A 59 9.38 -13.84 -0.78
CA SER A 59 9.77 -14.65 0.38
C SER A 59 9.89 -13.86 1.69
N ALA A 60 9.93 -12.52 1.63
CA ALA A 60 9.91 -11.63 2.78
C ALA A 60 8.49 -11.17 3.14
N ASN A 61 7.45 -11.76 2.53
CA ASN A 61 6.04 -11.34 2.67
C ASN A 61 5.84 -9.87 2.23
N ALA A 62 6.68 -9.37 1.33
CA ALA A 62 6.56 -8.04 0.76
C ALA A 62 5.91 -8.11 -0.63
N CYS A 63 5.12 -7.11 -0.98
CA CYS A 63 4.54 -6.95 -2.31
C CYS A 63 4.83 -5.57 -2.89
N VAL A 64 4.71 -5.44 -4.21
CA VAL A 64 4.72 -4.17 -4.92
C VAL A 64 3.31 -3.90 -5.44
N LEU A 65 2.79 -2.71 -5.17
CA LEU A 65 1.46 -2.33 -5.67
C LEU A 65 1.53 -1.94 -7.16
N PRO A 66 0.45 -2.15 -7.92
CA PRO A 66 0.31 -1.55 -9.25
C PRO A 66 0.38 -0.01 -9.16
N ALA A 67 0.85 0.64 -10.22
CA ALA A 67 1.13 2.08 -10.24
C ALA A 67 -0.04 2.96 -9.72
N GLU A 68 -1.29 2.62 -10.06
CA GLU A 68 -2.46 3.38 -9.59
C GLU A 68 -2.70 3.24 -8.08
N ALA A 69 -2.54 2.03 -7.53
CA ALA A 69 -2.69 1.76 -6.11
C ALA A 69 -1.52 2.35 -5.30
N GLU A 70 -0.30 2.25 -5.85
CA GLU A 70 0.89 2.84 -5.27
C GLU A 70 0.78 4.36 -5.18
N ALA A 71 0.33 5.04 -6.24
CA ALA A 71 0.16 6.49 -6.24
C ALA A 71 -0.85 6.96 -5.17
N LYS A 72 -1.96 6.21 -4.99
CA LYS A 72 -2.92 6.46 -3.90
C LYS A 72 -2.29 6.27 -2.53
N LEU A 73 -1.51 5.19 -2.34
CA LEU A 73 -0.82 4.92 -1.08
C LEU A 73 0.19 6.03 -0.74
N VAL A 74 1.03 6.45 -1.69
CA VAL A 74 1.98 7.56 -1.51
C VAL A 74 1.25 8.87 -1.19
N GLY A 75 0.12 9.14 -1.84
CA GLY A 75 -0.72 10.31 -1.52
C GLY A 75 -1.21 10.28 -0.07
N ILE A 76 -1.69 9.14 0.40
CA ILE A 76 -2.13 8.95 1.79
C ILE A 76 -0.95 9.12 2.76
N ILE A 77 0.24 8.59 2.44
CA ILE A 77 1.44 8.76 3.27
C ILE A 77 1.81 10.24 3.38
N ALA A 78 1.78 10.98 2.26
CA ALA A 78 2.09 12.40 2.25
C ALA A 78 1.08 13.23 3.06
N GLU A 79 -0.21 12.88 2.97
CA GLU A 79 -1.28 13.55 3.73
C GLU A 79 -1.21 13.24 5.23
N MET A 80 -1.02 11.96 5.59
CA MET A 80 -1.02 11.49 6.97
C MET A 80 0.33 11.67 7.67
N LYS A 81 1.41 11.91 6.91
CA LYS A 81 2.79 12.05 7.38
C LYS A 81 3.26 10.88 8.26
N THR A 82 2.83 9.67 7.91
CA THR A 82 3.23 8.41 8.57
C THR A 82 3.22 7.25 7.58
N LEU A 83 3.97 6.19 7.88
CA LEU A 83 3.90 4.91 7.16
C LEU A 83 2.80 3.98 7.71
N ASP A 84 2.24 4.27 8.88
CA ASP A 84 1.16 3.48 9.51
C ASP A 84 -0.21 3.76 8.90
N VAL A 85 -0.29 3.71 7.57
CA VAL A 85 -1.48 4.14 6.82
C VAL A 85 -2.38 3.00 6.38
N MET A 86 -1.97 1.73 6.56
CA MET A 86 -2.65 0.58 5.95
C MET A 86 -4.11 0.42 6.36
N LYS A 87 -4.45 0.73 7.62
CA LYS A 87 -5.84 0.70 8.09
C LYS A 87 -6.75 1.65 7.32
N PHE A 88 -6.22 2.80 6.90
CA PHE A 88 -6.95 3.79 6.11
C PHE A 88 -6.85 3.48 4.61
N ALA A 89 -5.65 3.17 4.12
CA ALA A 89 -5.39 2.85 2.73
C ALA A 89 -6.23 1.66 2.25
N ILE A 90 -6.40 0.61 3.07
CA ILE A 90 -7.21 -0.54 2.69
C ILE A 90 -8.68 -0.18 2.41
N MET A 91 -9.24 0.85 3.07
CA MET A 91 -10.61 1.30 2.81
C MET A 91 -10.75 1.99 1.45
N LYS A 92 -9.65 2.55 0.93
CA LYS A 92 -9.60 3.23 -0.38
C LYS A 92 -9.18 2.28 -1.50
N LEU A 93 -8.30 1.33 -1.19
CA LEU A 93 -7.72 0.38 -2.14
C LEU A 93 -8.58 -0.88 -2.34
N TYR A 94 -9.39 -1.26 -1.35
CA TYR A 94 -10.25 -2.44 -1.43
C TYR A 94 -11.72 -2.07 -1.28
N ASN A 95 -12.52 -2.38 -2.31
CA ASN A 95 -13.97 -2.28 -2.28
C ASN A 95 -14.61 -3.69 -2.25
N PRO A 96 -15.17 -4.15 -1.11
CA PRO A 96 -15.78 -5.48 -0.98
C PRO A 96 -17.04 -5.69 -1.84
N LEU A 97 -17.60 -4.60 -2.38
CA LEU A 97 -18.79 -4.59 -3.22
C LEU A 97 -18.47 -4.40 -4.71
N ALA A 98 -17.18 -4.22 -5.08
CA ALA A 98 -16.78 -4.19 -6.48
C ALA A 98 -17.25 -5.48 -7.18
N GLY A 99 -18.06 -5.33 -8.22
CA GLY A 99 -18.61 -6.46 -9.00
C GLY A 99 -19.75 -7.24 -8.32
N LYS A 100 -20.26 -6.84 -7.16
CA LYS A 100 -21.40 -7.50 -6.50
C LYS A 100 -22.68 -6.68 -6.66
N ALA A 101 -23.74 -7.30 -7.17
CA ALA A 101 -25.05 -6.67 -7.21
C ALA A 101 -25.53 -6.32 -5.79
N PRO A 102 -26.22 -5.18 -5.59
CA PRO A 102 -26.81 -4.85 -4.31
C PRO A 102 -27.76 -5.97 -3.88
N ARG A 103 -27.62 -6.46 -2.64
CA ARG A 103 -28.48 -7.54 -2.12
C ARG A 103 -29.98 -7.18 -2.12
N ALA A 104 -30.31 -5.89 -2.19
CA ALA A 104 -31.66 -5.38 -2.34
C ALA A 104 -32.27 -5.66 -3.73
N ALA A 105 -31.46 -5.88 -4.76
CA ALA A 105 -31.90 -6.21 -6.12
C ALA A 105 -32.18 -7.71 -6.33
N MET A 106 -32.04 -8.55 -5.29
CA MET A 106 -32.27 -10.00 -5.33
C MET A 106 -33.61 -10.39 -4.69
N ARG A 107 -34.56 -9.46 -4.58
CA ARG A 107 -35.86 -9.67 -3.94
C ARG A 107 -37.00 -9.56 -4.94
#